data_AF-A0A3N1SKW4-F1
#
_entry.id   AF-A0A3N1SKW4-F1
#
_cell.length_a   1.000
_cell.length_b   1.000
_cell.length_c   1.000
_cell.angle_alpha   90.00
_cell.angle_beta   90.00
_cell.angle_gamma   90.00
#
_symmetry.space_group_name_H-M   'P 1'
#
loop_
_entity.id
_entity.type
_entity.pdbx_description
1 polymer ?
#
loop_
_entity_poly.entity_id
_entity_poly.type
_entity_poly.pdbx_seq_one_letter_code
_entity_poly.pdbx_strand_id
1 'polypeptide(L)'
;MHLKNTLSAIAATAMITACAMTAAGPAAAAGGTAPACVAREVVKQDKTAWTTNNCGRNMHIKLVIDHGPDKQCWTTFPGETLKWTWKVGSYGRIAVC
;
A
#
# COMPACT_ATOMS: atom_id res chain seq x y z
N MET A 1 -57.14 -26.03 -40.10
CA MET A 1 -58.21 -25.45 -39.26
C MET A 1 -57.58 -24.44 -38.31
N HIS A 2 -58.06 -23.19 -38.38
CA HIS A 2 -57.58 -22.05 -37.61
C HIS A 2 -58.06 -22.07 -36.15
N LEU A 3 -57.21 -21.65 -35.21
CA LEU A 3 -57.59 -21.09 -33.90
C LEU A 3 -56.43 -20.17 -33.44
N LYS A 4 -56.40 -18.89 -33.81
CA LYS A 4 -57.00 -17.69 -33.17
C LYS A 4 -56.43 -17.33 -31.79
N ASN A 5 -55.76 -16.16 -31.78
CA ASN A 5 -55.68 -15.16 -30.70
C ASN A 5 -54.89 -15.56 -29.43
N THR A 6 -54.11 -14.71 -28.75
CA THR A 6 -54.29 -13.27 -28.49
C THR A 6 -53.00 -12.69 -27.89
N LEU A 7 -52.80 -11.38 -28.08
CA LEU A 7 -51.74 -10.55 -27.51
C LEU A 7 -51.64 -10.67 -25.98
N SER A 8 -50.42 -10.64 -25.46
CA SER A 8 -50.12 -10.01 -24.17
C SER A 8 -48.68 -9.48 -24.20
N ALA A 9 -48.58 -8.16 -24.35
CA ALA A 9 -47.35 -7.41 -24.17
C ALA A 9 -47.01 -7.37 -22.68
N ILE A 10 -45.81 -7.83 -22.32
CA ILE A 10 -45.22 -7.58 -21.01
C ILE A 10 -43.91 -6.86 -21.27
N ALA A 11 -43.94 -5.54 -21.08
CA ALA A 11 -42.75 -4.70 -21.05
C ALA A 11 -41.91 -5.09 -19.82
N ALA A 12 -40.82 -5.83 -20.03
CA ALA A 12 -39.83 -6.08 -19.00
C ALA A 12 -38.71 -5.05 -19.14
N THR A 13 -38.81 -3.98 -18.35
CA THR A 13 -37.74 -2.99 -18.15
C THR A 13 -36.56 -3.68 -17.47
N ALA A 14 -35.61 -4.18 -18.28
CA ALA A 14 -34.35 -4.72 -17.77
C ALA A 14 -33.46 -3.54 -17.36
N MET A 15 -33.38 -3.32 -16.05
CA MET A 15 -32.47 -2.38 -15.42
C MET A 15 -31.03 -2.75 -15.80
N ILE A 16 -30.35 -1.87 -16.53
CA ILE A 16 -28.92 -1.97 -16.78
C ILE A 16 -28.23 -1.71 -15.43
N THR A 17 -27.84 -2.78 -14.75
CA THR A 17 -26.98 -2.72 -13.57
C THR A 17 -25.64 -2.15 -14.01
N ALA A 18 -25.36 -0.91 -13.63
CA ALA A 18 -24.03 -0.31 -13.79
C ALA A 18 -23.03 -1.14 -12.98
N CYS A 19 -22.16 -1.88 -13.66
CA CYS A 19 -20.99 -2.47 -13.05
C CYS A 19 -20.12 -1.33 -12.51
N ALA A 20 -20.20 -1.11 -11.20
CA ALA A 20 -19.23 -0.29 -10.49
C ALA A 20 -17.87 -0.95 -10.70
N MET A 21 -17.06 -0.40 -11.61
CA MET A 21 -15.64 -0.70 -11.66
C MET A 21 -15.04 -0.19 -10.37
N THR A 22 -14.97 -1.04 -9.35
CA THR A 22 -14.09 -0.84 -8.21
C THR A 22 -12.68 -0.83 -8.77
N ALA A 23 -12.15 0.37 -9.00
CA ALA A 23 -10.73 0.58 -9.20
C ALA A 23 -10.03 0.00 -7.98
N ALA A 24 -9.48 -1.20 -8.14
CA ALA A 24 -8.52 -1.74 -7.19
C ALA A 24 -7.34 -0.78 -7.22
N GLY A 25 -7.31 0.14 -6.25
CA GLY A 25 -6.12 0.93 -5.96
C GLY A 25 -4.94 -0.02 -5.77
N PRO A 26 -3.70 0.43 -6.04
CA PRO A 26 -2.54 -0.43 -5.99
C PRO A 26 -2.53 -1.17 -4.66
N ALA A 27 -2.55 -2.50 -4.73
CA ALA A 27 -2.35 -3.34 -3.58
C ALA A 27 -1.08 -2.86 -2.91
N ALA A 28 -1.20 -2.28 -1.71
CA ALA A 28 -0.06 -1.92 -0.90
C ALA A 28 0.75 -3.21 -0.76
N ALA A 29 1.89 -3.27 -1.45
CA ALA A 29 2.81 -4.38 -1.38
C ALA A 29 2.97 -4.69 0.10
N ALA A 30 2.58 -5.90 0.51
CA ALA A 30 2.77 -6.36 1.87
C ALA A 30 4.26 -6.20 2.16
N GLY A 31 4.58 -5.13 2.90
CA GLY A 31 5.92 -4.56 2.92
C GLY A 31 6.93 -5.60 3.37
N GLY A 32 7.69 -6.11 2.41
CA GLY A 32 8.84 -6.96 2.69
C GLY A 32 9.79 -6.18 3.58
N THR A 33 10.51 -6.85 4.46
CA THR A 33 11.61 -6.18 5.17
C THR A 33 12.58 -5.62 4.13
N ALA A 34 13.08 -4.40 4.34
CA ALA A 34 14.00 -3.80 3.36
C ALA A 34 15.17 -4.75 3.04
N PRO A 35 15.78 -4.68 1.85
CA PRO A 35 16.92 -5.53 1.52
C PRO A 35 18.14 -5.19 2.39
N ALA A 36 19.08 -6.14 2.50
CA ALA A 36 20.29 -5.98 3.32
C ALA A 36 21.19 -4.81 2.89
N CYS A 37 21.07 -4.36 1.63
CA CYS A 37 21.80 -3.20 1.12
C CYS A 37 21.31 -1.87 1.70
N VAL A 38 20.15 -1.83 2.37
CA VAL A 38 19.75 -0.67 3.18
C VAL A 38 20.34 -0.85 4.57
N ALA A 39 21.39 -0.08 4.88
CA ALA A 39 21.96 -0.02 6.22
C ALA A 39 20.97 0.65 7.17
N ARG A 40 20.92 0.19 8.42
CA ARG A 40 19.93 0.64 9.40
C ARG A 40 20.62 0.80 10.74
N GLU A 41 20.40 1.93 11.35
CA GLU A 41 20.86 2.21 12.71
C GLU A 41 19.65 2.67 13.51
N VAL A 42 19.45 2.09 14.69
CA VAL A 42 18.23 2.35 15.48
C VAL A 42 18.63 2.67 16.90
N VAL A 43 18.33 3.89 17.32
CA VAL A 43 18.49 4.36 18.69
C VAL A 43 17.09 4.43 19.31
N LYS A 44 16.70 3.33 19.97
CA LYS A 44 15.35 3.18 20.57
C LYS A 44 15.11 4.19 21.70
N GLN A 45 16.15 4.59 22.43
CA GLN A 45 16.10 5.57 23.51
C GLN A 45 15.63 6.95 22.99
N ASP A 46 16.22 7.39 21.88
CA ASP A 46 15.88 8.66 21.22
C ASP A 46 14.75 8.55 20.20
N LYS A 47 14.11 7.37 20.11
CA LYS A 47 13.06 7.04 19.13
C LYS A 47 13.42 7.50 17.72
N THR A 48 14.67 7.25 17.36
CA THR A 48 15.26 7.67 16.09
C THR A 48 15.89 6.48 15.40
N ALA A 49 15.72 6.39 14.09
CA ALA A 49 16.38 5.42 13.25
C ALA A 49 16.94 6.11 12.01
N TRP A 50 18.09 5.67 11.55
CA TRP A 50 18.71 6.11 10.32
C TRP A 50 18.72 4.96 9.33
N THR A 51 18.46 5.27 8.07
CA THR A 51 18.56 4.30 6.98
C THR A 51 19.39 4.87 5.87
N THR A 52 20.42 4.15 5.44
CA THR A 52 21.26 4.55 4.32
C THR A 52 21.08 3.55 3.18
N ASN A 53 20.73 4.05 2.01
CA ASN A 53 20.52 3.20 0.84
C ASN A 53 21.85 2.91 0.12
N ASN A 54 22.44 1.73 0.36
CA ASN A 54 23.65 1.28 -0.33
C ASN A 54 23.34 0.31 -1.50
N CYS A 55 22.09 0.28 -1.99
CA CYS A 55 21.67 -0.67 -3.01
C CYS A 55 22.08 -0.29 -4.45
N GLY A 56 22.68 0.90 -4.65
CA GLY A 56 23.06 1.41 -5.97
C GLY A 56 21.87 1.78 -6.88
N ARG A 57 20.66 1.82 -6.32
CA ARG A 57 19.40 2.16 -7.01
C ARG A 57 18.46 2.88 -6.06
N ASN A 58 17.44 3.55 -6.61
CA ASN A 58 16.39 4.16 -5.79
C ASN A 58 15.58 3.09 -5.09
N MET A 59 15.35 3.28 -3.80
CA MET A 59 14.60 2.34 -2.96
C MET A 59 13.44 3.07 -2.30
N HIS A 60 12.27 2.46 -2.33
CA HIS A 60 11.10 2.95 -1.64
C HIS A 60 11.01 2.22 -0.29
N ILE A 61 11.18 2.96 0.80
CA ILE A 61 11.20 2.40 2.15
C ILE A 61 10.29 3.17 3.08
N LYS A 62 9.76 2.48 4.07
CA LYS A 62 8.99 3.06 5.16
C LYS A 62 9.44 2.50 6.49
N LEU A 63 9.31 3.32 7.54
CA LEU A 63 9.42 2.86 8.92
C LEU A 63 8.07 2.31 9.38
N VAL A 64 8.05 1.02 9.72
CA VAL A 64 6.93 0.33 10.39
C VAL A 64 7.13 0.47 11.89
N ILE A 65 6.09 0.92 12.59
CA ILE A 65 6.12 1.23 14.02
C ILE A 65 5.15 0.28 14.71
N ASP A 66 5.66 -0.55 15.62
CA ASP A 66 4.81 -1.43 16.41
C ASP A 66 3.98 -0.62 17.41
N HIS A 67 2.69 -0.94 17.50
CA HIS A 67 1.72 -0.24 18.34
C HIS A 67 1.62 1.27 18.06
N GLY A 68 1.86 1.67 16.80
CA GLY A 68 1.77 3.06 16.38
C GLY A 68 1.46 3.20 14.89
N PRO A 69 1.29 4.44 14.40
CA PRO A 69 1.09 4.69 12.98
C PRO A 69 2.42 4.55 12.22
N ASP A 70 2.42 3.70 11.20
CA ASP A 70 3.51 3.58 10.22
C ASP A 70 3.86 4.94 9.61
N LYS A 71 5.13 5.12 9.25
CA LYS A 71 5.55 6.25 8.44
C LYS A 71 5.16 6.04 6.98
N GLN A 72 4.99 7.17 6.29
CA GLN A 72 4.75 7.16 4.85
C GLN A 72 5.93 6.54 4.09
N CYS A 73 5.63 6.00 2.92
CA CYS A 73 6.64 5.52 2.01
C CYS A 73 7.50 6.68 1.51
N TRP A 74 8.82 6.52 1.58
CA TRP A 74 9.77 7.51 1.11
C TRP A 74 10.73 6.91 0.10
N THR A 75 10.98 7.65 -0.97
CA THR A 75 11.98 7.28 -1.98
C THR A 75 13.35 7.73 -1.51
N THR A 76 14.26 6.78 -1.33
CA THR A 76 15.65 7.01 -0.95
C THR A 76 16.54 6.82 -2.16
N PHE A 77 17.36 7.80 -2.49
CA PHE A 77 18.37 7.71 -3.55
C PHE A 77 19.59 6.90 -3.10
N PRO A 78 20.37 6.30 -4.02
CA PRO A 78 21.60 5.60 -3.65
C PRO A 78 22.58 6.53 -2.93
N GLY A 79 23.10 6.10 -1.79
CA GLY A 79 23.97 6.86 -0.89
C GLY A 79 23.24 7.82 0.05
N GLU A 80 21.93 8.02 -0.12
CA GLU A 80 21.16 8.92 0.74
C GLU A 80 20.90 8.28 2.11
N THR A 81 21.01 9.09 3.16
CA THR A 81 20.67 8.72 4.53
C THR A 81 19.40 9.43 4.96
N LEU A 82 18.36 8.67 5.29
CA LEU A 82 17.12 9.18 5.85
C LEU A 82 17.10 9.00 7.36
N LYS A 83 16.62 10.04 8.04
CA LYS A 83 16.35 10.02 9.48
C LYS A 83 14.86 9.82 9.71
N TRP A 84 14.51 8.77 10.42
CA TRP A 84 13.18 8.46 10.89
C TRP A 84 13.08 8.80 12.38
N THR A 85 12.04 9.52 12.76
CA THR A 85 11.71 9.77 14.16
C THR A 85 10.28 9.37 14.44
N TRP A 86 10.01 8.86 15.63
CA TRP A 86 8.66 8.54 16.07
C TRP A 86 8.40 8.99 17.51
N LYS A 87 7.13 9.22 17.83
CA LYS A 87 6.71 9.68 19.17
C LYS A 87 6.10 8.53 19.98
N VAL A 88 5.09 7.90 19.39
CA VAL A 88 4.33 6.77 19.96
C VAL A 88 4.76 5.44 19.33
N GLY A 89 4.64 4.37 20.10
CA GLY A 89 5.03 3.02 19.70
C GLY A 89 6.53 2.74 19.81
N SER A 90 6.89 1.57 19.28
CA SER A 90 8.25 1.02 19.25
C SER A 90 8.73 0.85 17.82
N TYR A 91 10.04 0.88 17.60
CA TYR A 91 10.60 0.52 16.31
C TYR A 91 10.22 -0.93 15.99
N GLY A 92 9.50 -1.15 14.89
CA GLY A 92 9.22 -2.48 14.37
C GLY A 92 10.27 -2.90 13.35
N ARG A 93 10.23 -2.29 12.17
CA ARG A 93 11.17 -2.58 11.07
C ARG A 93 11.17 -1.51 10.00
N ILE A 94 12.21 -1.50 9.17
CA ILE A 94 12.15 -0.82 7.86
C ILE A 94 11.64 -1.82 6.84
N ALA A 95 10.55 -1.47 6.18
CA ALA A 95 9.94 -2.25 5.12
C ALA A 95 10.09 -1.53 3.77
N VAL A 96 10.15 -2.30 2.69
CA VAL A 96 9.93 -1.75 1.36
C VAL A 96 8.45 -1.50 1.14
N CYS A 97 8.22 -0.45 0.38
CA CYS A 97 6.99 -0.08 -0.30
C CYS A 97 7.41 0.25 -1.75
#